data_AF-F7S6M3-F1
#
_entry.id   AF-F7S6M3-F1
#
_cell.length_a   1.000
_cell.length_b   1.000
_cell.length_c   1.000
_cell.angle_alpha   90.00
_cell.angle_beta   90.00
_cell.angle_gamma   90.00
#
_symmetry.space_group_name_H-M   'P 1'
#
loop_
_entity.id
_entity.type
_entity.pdbx_description
1 polymer ?
#
loop_
_entity_poly.entity_id
_entity_poly.type
_entity_poly.pdbx_seq_one_letter_code
_entity_poly.pdbx_strand_id
1 'polypeptide(L)'
;MDGTRLADRIAFGGGMAARKAGVICDAYRPRDGACPIVAANRLVRLGVLVLPVSGSVRGPAPLGLPYRQLVLDQAYVRGGDYVAGPAGTFLVVSNEPPAPVLGARCNETLSIWRPAAQAVPGINPYGAI
;
A
#
# COMPACT_ATOMS: atom_id res chain seq x y z
N MET A 1 -16.19 26.89 1.29
CA MET A 1 -15.13 25.89 1.00
C MET A 1 -15.87 24.60 0.79
N ASP A 2 -15.76 24.00 -0.39
CA ASP A 2 -16.55 22.81 -0.76
C ASP A 2 -15.84 21.53 -0.33
N GLY A 3 -16.56 20.41 -0.23
CA GLY A 3 -16.01 19.14 0.27
C GLY A 3 -14.80 18.64 -0.53
N THR A 4 -14.80 18.86 -1.85
CA THR A 4 -13.66 18.51 -2.73
C THR A 4 -12.41 19.32 -2.41
N ARG A 5 -12.54 20.65 -2.26
CA ARG A 5 -11.42 21.52 -1.88
C ARG A 5 -10.89 21.22 -0.48
N LEU A 6 -11.76 20.80 0.44
CA LEU A 6 -11.33 20.37 1.77
C LEU A 6 -10.54 19.05 1.68
N ALA A 7 -11.03 18.07 0.93
CA ALA A 7 -10.34 16.80 0.70
C ALA A 7 -8.94 17.01 0.10
N ASP A 8 -8.82 17.89 -0.91
CA ASP A 8 -7.53 18.23 -1.52
C ASP A 8 -6.55 18.83 -0.51
N ARG A 9 -7.03 19.72 0.37
CA ARG A 9 -6.19 20.32 1.42
C ARG A 9 -5.77 19.30 2.48
N ILE A 10 -6.63 18.35 2.81
CA ILE A 10 -6.31 17.26 3.74
C ILE A 10 -5.27 16.32 3.13
N ALA A 11 -5.42 15.96 1.86
CA ALA A 11 -4.44 15.14 1.14
C ALA A 11 -3.07 15.84 1.12
N PHE A 12 -3.04 17.12 0.72
CA PHE A 12 -1.82 17.92 0.72
C PHE A 12 -1.19 18.04 2.10
N GLY A 13 -1.99 18.34 3.14
CA GLY A 13 -1.56 18.43 4.52
C GLY A 13 -1.00 17.11 5.06
N GLY A 14 -1.65 15.99 4.76
CA GLY A 14 -1.17 14.65 5.06
C GLY A 14 0.18 14.37 4.41
N GLY A 15 0.33 14.73 3.13
CA GLY A 15 1.59 14.63 2.40
C GLY A 15 2.72 15.43 3.05
N MET A 16 2.46 16.68 3.47
CA MET A 16 3.44 17.51 4.15
C MET A 16 3.87 16.92 5.51
N ALA A 17 2.90 16.50 6.33
CA ALA A 17 3.18 15.89 7.63
C ALA A 17 4.01 14.60 7.49
N ALA A 18 3.63 13.75 6.53
CA ALA A 18 4.30 12.48 6.28
C ALA A 18 5.73 12.64 5.76
N ARG A 19 5.99 13.66 4.93
CA ARG A 19 7.36 13.99 4.49
C ARG A 19 8.28 14.43 5.62
N LYS A 20 7.72 15.01 6.69
CA LYS A 20 8.49 15.54 7.83
C LYS A 20 8.70 14.52 8.94
N ALA A 21 7.68 13.72 9.25
CA ALA A 21 7.67 12.81 10.40
C ALA A 21 7.56 11.32 10.04
N GLY A 22 7.27 11.00 8.78
CA GLY A 22 7.14 9.64 8.28
C GLY A 22 8.41 9.11 7.63
N VAL A 23 8.25 8.01 6.90
CA VAL A 23 9.30 7.39 6.08
C VAL A 23 8.91 7.42 4.61
N ILE A 24 9.88 7.41 3.70
CA ILE A 24 9.61 7.29 2.28
C ILE A 24 9.24 5.84 1.96
N CYS A 25 8.08 5.65 1.34
CA CYS A 25 7.57 4.37 0.87
C CYS A 25 7.26 4.45 -0.62
N ASP A 26 7.20 3.28 -1.25
CA ASP A 26 6.76 3.11 -2.63
C ASP A 26 5.30 2.63 -2.61
N ALA A 27 4.42 3.33 -3.34
CA ALA A 27 3.05 2.91 -3.57
C ALA A 27 2.95 2.09 -4.86
N TYR A 28 2.19 0.99 -4.82
CA TYR A 28 2.00 0.05 -5.92
C TYR A 28 0.52 -0.15 -6.19
N ARG A 29 0.15 -0.20 -7.47
CA ARG A 29 -1.19 -0.60 -7.91
C ARG A 29 -1.14 -1.96 -8.57
N PRO A 30 -1.73 -3.00 -7.95
CA PRO A 30 -1.82 -4.31 -8.58
C PRO A 30 -2.53 -4.22 -9.93
N ARG A 31 -1.96 -4.84 -10.96
CA ARG A 31 -2.58 -5.01 -12.28
C ARG A 31 -3.14 -6.42 -12.49
N ASP A 32 -2.56 -7.39 -11.79
CA ASP A 32 -2.92 -8.80 -11.79
C ASP A 32 -2.71 -9.38 -10.38
N GLY A 33 -3.11 -10.65 -10.22
CA GLY A 33 -2.92 -11.39 -8.97
C GLY A 33 -1.55 -12.04 -8.80
N ALA A 34 -0.60 -11.85 -9.73
CA ALA A 34 0.68 -12.56 -9.71
C ALA A 34 1.68 -11.85 -8.79
N CYS A 35 1.99 -10.58 -9.09
CA CYS A 35 3.06 -9.84 -8.40
C CYS A 35 2.63 -8.38 -8.14
N PRO A 36 1.90 -8.09 -7.04
CA PRO A 36 1.42 -6.73 -6.77
C PRO A 36 2.57 -5.75 -6.47
N ILE A 37 3.62 -6.19 -5.77
CA ILE A 37 4.76 -5.36 -5.33
C ILE A 37 5.96 -5.62 -6.26
N VAL A 38 5.88 -5.08 -7.48
CA VAL A 38 6.96 -5.13 -8.48
C VAL A 38 7.17 -3.75 -9.08
N ALA A 39 8.38 -3.43 -9.52
CA ALA A 39 8.73 -2.10 -10.05
C ALA A 39 7.77 -1.62 -11.16
N ALA A 40 7.27 -2.52 -12.01
CA ALA A 40 6.32 -2.21 -13.08
C ALA A 40 4.94 -1.72 -12.57
N ASN A 41 4.58 -2.08 -11.34
CA ASN A 41 3.33 -1.69 -10.68
C ASN A 41 3.49 -0.48 -9.75
N ARG A 42 4.70 0.07 -9.61
CA ARG A 42 4.95 1.23 -8.75
C ARG A 42 4.33 2.48 -9.36
N LEU A 43 3.49 3.16 -8.58
CA LEU A 43 2.85 4.42 -8.93
C LEU A 43 3.76 5.60 -8.63
N VAL A 44 4.21 5.71 -7.38
CA VAL A 44 4.89 6.90 -6.87
C VAL A 44 5.67 6.54 -5.59
N ARG A 45 6.69 7.34 -5.27
CA ARG A 45 7.33 7.33 -3.95
C ARG A 45 6.80 8.49 -3.15
N LEU A 46 6.32 8.24 -1.93
CA LEU A 46 5.74 9.28 -1.08
C LEU A 46 6.11 9.08 0.39
N GLY A 47 6.06 10.16 1.16
CA GLY A 47 6.17 10.08 2.62
C GLY A 47 4.93 9.43 3.20
N VAL A 48 5.14 8.51 4.16
CA VAL A 48 4.07 7.80 4.87
C VAL A 48 4.38 7.83 6.35
N LEU A 49 3.49 8.44 7.11
CA LEU A 49 3.49 8.40 8.57
C LEU A 49 2.45 7.38 9.02
N VAL A 50 2.90 6.37 9.75
CA VAL A 50 2.06 5.27 10.22
C VAL A 50 1.70 5.51 11.68
N LEU A 51 0.41 5.55 11.98
CA LEU A 51 -0.12 5.71 13.32
C LEU A 51 -0.99 4.51 13.72
N PRO A 52 -1.18 4.25 15.02
CA PRO A 52 -2.26 3.39 15.49
C PRO A 52 -3.62 3.81 14.93
N VAL A 53 -4.60 2.90 14.91
CA VAL A 53 -5.98 3.20 14.46
C VAL A 53 -6.65 4.32 15.28
N SER A 54 -6.19 4.58 16.50
CA SER A 54 -6.63 5.70 17.32
C SER A 54 -6.11 7.07 16.84
N GLY A 55 -5.17 7.10 15.88
CA GLY A 55 -4.50 8.30 15.41
C GLY A 55 -3.51 8.91 16.41
N SER A 56 -3.30 8.28 17.57
CA SER A 56 -2.41 8.81 18.61
C SER A 56 -0.94 8.61 18.26
N VAL A 57 -0.16 9.68 18.32
CA VAL A 57 1.31 9.65 18.24
C VAL A 57 1.97 9.31 19.58
N ARG A 58 1.20 9.34 20.68
CA ARG A 58 1.72 9.17 22.05
C ARG A 58 1.62 7.75 22.56
N GLY A 59 0.68 6.97 22.04
CA GLY A 59 0.39 5.62 22.49
C GLY A 59 0.91 4.56 21.50
N PRO A 60 1.33 3.39 21.99
CA PRO A 60 1.66 2.28 21.10
C PRO A 60 0.43 1.76 20.36
N ALA A 61 0.66 1.02 19.29
CA ALA A 61 -0.43 0.34 18.60
C ALA A 61 -0.99 -0.79 19.47
N PRO A 62 -2.32 -0.98 19.49
CA PRO A 62 -2.95 -2.08 20.22
C PRO A 62 -2.52 -3.44 19.68
N LEU A 63 -2.39 -4.42 20.58
CA LEU A 63 -2.08 -5.81 20.23
C LEU A 63 -3.25 -6.45 19.47
N GLY A 64 -2.96 -7.32 18.51
CA GLY A 64 -3.97 -8.08 17.78
C GLY A 64 -4.74 -7.30 16.71
N LEU A 65 -4.48 -6.00 16.55
CA LEU A 65 -5.11 -5.18 15.51
C LEU A 65 -4.11 -4.92 14.37
N PRO A 66 -4.36 -5.45 13.15
CA PRO A 66 -3.48 -5.25 12.00
C PRO A 66 -3.64 -3.85 11.38
N TYR A 67 -4.71 -3.14 11.74
CA TYR A 67 -5.06 -1.86 11.15
C TYR A 67 -4.21 -0.70 11.67
N ARG A 68 -3.80 0.17 10.75
CA ARG A 68 -3.05 1.39 11.00
C ARG A 68 -3.69 2.53 10.24
N GLN A 69 -3.54 3.71 10.81
CA GLN A 69 -3.86 4.95 10.13
C GLN A 69 -2.63 5.39 9.34
N LEU A 70 -2.78 5.55 8.03
CA LEU A 70 -1.74 6.03 7.14
C LEU A 70 -1.97 7.51 6.86
N VAL A 71 -1.09 8.35 7.39
CA VAL A 71 -1.04 9.77 7.05
C VAL A 71 -0.05 9.90 5.89
N LEU A 72 -0.58 10.27 4.74
CA LEU A 72 0.13 10.40 3.48
C LEU A 72 -0.67 11.32 2.54
N ASP A 73 -0.13 11.60 1.36
CA ASP A 73 -0.89 12.32 0.34
C ASP A 73 -1.93 11.38 -0.32
N GLN A 74 -3.17 11.51 0.15
CA GLN A 74 -4.26 10.59 -0.17
C GLN A 74 -4.68 10.66 -1.65
N ALA A 75 -4.29 11.70 -2.39
CA ALA A 75 -4.61 11.84 -3.81
C ALA A 75 -3.96 10.74 -4.67
N TYR A 76 -2.88 10.13 -4.18
CA TYR A 76 -2.11 9.14 -4.95
C TYR A 76 -2.53 7.68 -4.73
N VAL A 77 -3.27 7.37 -3.67
CA VAL A 77 -3.61 6.00 -3.29
C VAL A 77 -5.11 5.72 -3.36
N ARG A 78 -5.48 4.46 -3.54
CA ARG A 78 -6.86 3.97 -3.58
C ARG A 78 -6.96 2.65 -2.81
N GLY A 79 -8.19 2.26 -2.44
CA GLY A 79 -8.44 0.92 -1.90
C GLY A 79 -7.88 -0.17 -2.83
N GLY A 80 -7.16 -1.13 -2.26
CA GLY A 80 -6.48 -2.21 -2.99
C GLY A 80 -5.02 -1.92 -3.39
N ASP A 81 -4.54 -0.67 -3.27
CA ASP A 81 -3.13 -0.36 -3.48
C ASP A 81 -2.27 -0.91 -2.33
N TYR A 82 -0.98 -1.13 -2.60
CA TYR A 82 0.01 -1.50 -1.59
C TYR A 82 0.97 -0.35 -1.35
N VAL A 83 1.37 -0.16 -0.10
CA VAL A 83 2.41 0.79 0.29
C VAL A 83 3.50 -0.01 1.00
N ALA A 84 4.73 0.03 0.48
CA ALA A 84 5.84 -0.74 1.02
C ALA A 84 7.07 0.15 1.25
N GLY A 85 7.73 -0.05 2.40
CA GLY A 85 8.95 0.68 2.75
C GLY A 85 9.50 0.26 4.12
N PRO A 86 10.35 1.09 4.74
CA PRO A 86 11.00 0.78 6.02
C PRO A 86 10.03 0.52 7.17
N ALA A 87 8.82 1.11 7.14
CA ALA A 87 7.78 0.88 8.14
C ALA A 87 7.05 -0.47 7.98
N GLY A 88 7.36 -1.23 6.94
CA GLY A 88 6.69 -2.45 6.54
C GLY A 88 5.81 -2.27 5.29
N THR A 89 5.03 -3.31 5.01
CA THR A 89 4.09 -3.36 3.89
C THR A 89 2.67 -3.22 4.41
N PHE A 90 1.88 -2.38 3.75
CA PHE A 90 0.49 -2.11 4.08
C PHE A 90 -0.38 -2.28 2.84
N LEU A 91 -1.48 -3.01 2.98
CA LEU A 91 -2.59 -2.98 2.04
C LEU A 91 -3.47 -1.77 2.37
N VAL A 92 -3.74 -0.91 1.39
CA VAL A 92 -4.72 0.17 1.53
C VAL A 92 -6.10 -0.44 1.51
N VAL A 93 -6.77 -0.46 2.67
CA VAL A 93 -8.11 -1.02 2.84
C VAL A 93 -9.15 -0.03 2.32
N SER A 94 -9.07 1.23 2.75
CA SER A 94 -9.96 2.29 2.30
C SER A 94 -9.25 3.65 2.26
N ASN A 95 -9.74 4.50 1.36
CA ASN A 95 -9.35 5.90 1.24
C ASN A 95 -10.64 6.73 1.15
N GLU A 96 -11.08 7.28 2.28
CA GLU A 96 -12.35 8.00 2.42
C GLU A 96 -12.10 9.39 3.02
N PRO A 97 -11.68 10.38 2.21
CA PRO A 97 -11.50 11.75 2.68
C PRO A 97 -12.79 12.29 3.33
N PRO A 98 -12.73 13.01 4.46
CA PRO A 98 -11.54 13.59 5.11
C PRO A 98 -10.77 12.64 6.03
N ALA A 99 -11.25 11.40 6.20
CA ALA A 99 -10.59 10.46 7.09
C ALA A 99 -9.21 10.08 6.55
N PRO A 100 -8.24 9.85 7.43
CA PRO A 100 -6.96 9.27 7.05
C PRO A 100 -7.12 7.89 6.41
N VAL A 101 -6.16 7.51 5.58
CA VAL A 101 -6.19 6.22 4.88
C VAL A 101 -6.08 5.07 5.87
N LEU A 102 -6.95 4.06 5.73
CA LEU A 102 -6.90 2.85 6.55
C LEU A 102 -5.99 1.83 5.86
N GLY A 103 -4.89 1.46 6.52
CA GLY A 103 -3.96 0.44 6.06
C GLY A 103 -4.04 -0.82 6.93
N ALA A 104 -4.02 -2.00 6.31
CA ALA A 104 -3.80 -3.26 7.01
C ALA A 104 -2.32 -3.65 6.87
N ARG A 105 -1.62 -3.82 8.00
CA ARG A 105 -0.21 -4.23 8.00
C ARG A 105 -0.10 -5.69 7.55
N CYS A 106 0.72 -5.93 6.54
CA CYS A 106 1.13 -7.27 6.11
C CYS A 106 2.24 -7.77 7.05
N ASN A 107 2.11 -9.00 7.53
CA ASN A 107 3.08 -9.67 8.39
C ASN A 107 4.24 -10.27 7.60
N GLU A 108 3.93 -10.86 6.44
CA GLU A 108 4.89 -11.60 5.63
C GLU A 108 4.68 -11.31 4.14
N THR A 109 5.71 -11.59 3.34
CA THR A 109 5.65 -11.54 1.89
C THR A 109 5.86 -12.95 1.36
N LEU A 110 4.87 -13.46 0.61
CA LEU A 110 4.93 -14.78 0.00
C LEU A 110 5.14 -14.63 -1.51
N SER A 111 6.07 -15.41 -2.06
CA SER A 111 6.27 -15.54 -3.50
C SER A 111 5.83 -16.93 -3.94
N ILE A 112 4.74 -16.99 -4.70
CA ILE A 112 4.16 -18.24 -5.18
C ILE A 112 4.53 -18.39 -6.66
N TRP A 113 5.24 -19.46 -6.99
CA TRP A 113 5.57 -19.80 -8.36
C TRP A 113 4.75 -21.01 -8.76
N ARG A 114 4.11 -20.94 -9.94
CA ARG A 114 3.53 -22.11 -10.59
C ARG A 114 4.40 -22.49 -11.78
N PRO A 115 4.58 -23.78 -12.08
CA PRO A 115 5.11 -24.21 -13.37
C PRO A 115 4.30 -23.56 -14.49
N ALA A 116 5.00 -23.04 -15.50
CA ALA A 116 4.35 -22.47 -16.67
C ALA A 116 3.47 -23.56 -17.30
N ALA A 117 2.17 -23.28 -17.46
CA ALA A 117 1.33 -24.15 -18.26
C ALA A 117 1.78 -24.00 -19.72
N GLN A 118 1.93 -25.12 -20.44
CA GLN A 118 2.17 -25.09 -21.88
C GLN A 118 1.11 -24.21 -22.54
N ALA A 119 1.53 -23.14 -23.20
CA ALA A 119 0.64 -22.22 -23.90
C ALA A 119 -0.06 -22.87 -25.09
N VAL A 120 0.46 -24.03 -25.55
CA VAL A 120 -0.03 -24.77 -26.71
C VAL A 120 -0.11 -26.27 -26.37
N PRO A 121 -1.26 -26.92 -26.57
CA PRO A 121 -1.33 -28.38 -26.51
C PRO A 121 -0.41 -29.00 -27.56
N GLY A 122 0.52 -29.87 -27.15
CA GLY A 122 1.29 -30.72 -28.08
C GLY A 122 2.78 -30.40 -28.26
N ILE A 123 3.36 -29.40 -27.59
CA ILE A 123 4.83 -29.17 -27.60
C ILE A 123 5.44 -29.72 -26.31
N ASN A 124 5.36 -31.04 -26.12
CA ASN A 124 6.07 -31.73 -25.05
C ASN A 124 7.33 -32.39 -25.65
N PRO A 125 8.52 -31.76 -25.62
CA PRO A 125 9.73 -32.53 -25.88
C PRO A 125 9.85 -33.54 -24.73
N TYR A 126 9.67 -34.81 -25.04
CA TYR A 126 10.09 -35.89 -24.15
C TYR A 126 11.60 -35.73 -23.92
N GLY A 127 12.02 -35.16 -22.79
CA GLY A 127 13.43 -34.98 -22.46
C GLY A 127 13.67 -33.92 -21.39
N ALA A 128 14.41 -34.32 -20.36
CA ALA A 128 14.74 -33.53 -19.17
C ALA A 128 15.53 -32.25 -19.48
N ILE A 129 15.31 -31.22 -18.66
CA ILE A 129 16.30 -30.22 -18.27
C ILE A 129 16.33 -30.18 -16.74
#